data_AF-A0A9W9EMT9-F1
#
_entry.id   AF-A0A9W9EMT9-F1
#
_cell.length_a   1.000
_cell.length_b   1.000
_cell.length_c   1.000
_cell.angle_alpha   90.00
_cell.angle_beta   90.00
_cell.angle_gamma   90.00
#
_symmetry.space_group_name_H-M   'P 1'
#
loop_
_entity.id
_entity.type
_entity.pdbx_description
1 polymer ?
#
loop_
_entity_poly.entity_id
_entity_poly.type
_entity_poly.pdbx_seq_one_letter_code
_entity_poly.pdbx_strand_id
1 'polypeptide(L)'
;MLSSLRRPLPRLGRRWKPLNFSNPNFVRIPEYHKIEEETLPDYIASCYYSTRIGAVSSRRQIGIWIYLNRMTCTRYNDSGRDYVILKIFIQASSLGQQIDHELNIYRLNIYRRIEQSPKDHPGRDAVRMLLDNFYIERPQDKH
;
A
#
# COMPACT_ATOMS: atom_id res chain seq x y z
N MET A 1 -13.33 -40.03 27.45
CA MET A 1 -12.30 -39.04 27.86
C MET A 1 -12.71 -37.67 27.34
N LEU A 2 -13.04 -36.75 28.24
CA LEU A 2 -13.44 -35.38 27.93
C LEU A 2 -12.20 -34.55 27.57
N SER A 3 -11.99 -34.28 26.28
CA SER A 3 -10.99 -33.32 25.83
C SER A 3 -11.51 -31.89 26.03
N SER A 4 -11.42 -31.44 27.28
CA SER A 4 -11.35 -30.02 27.57
C SER A 4 -10.07 -29.44 26.94
N LEU A 5 -10.17 -28.31 26.22
CA LEU A 5 -9.52 -27.04 26.59
C LEU A 5 -9.31 -26.12 25.36
N ARG A 6 -9.88 -24.91 25.52
CA ARG A 6 -9.30 -23.62 25.10
C ARG A 6 -9.29 -23.31 23.61
N ARG A 7 -10.47 -22.99 23.07
CA ARG A 7 -10.54 -21.89 22.09
C ARG A 7 -10.01 -20.63 22.80
N PRO A 8 -8.96 -19.96 22.29
CA PRO A 8 -8.56 -18.69 22.86
C PRO A 8 -9.74 -17.72 22.68
N LEU A 9 -10.23 -17.18 23.80
CA LEU A 9 -11.13 -16.04 23.78
C LEU A 9 -10.49 -14.98 22.87
N PRO A 10 -11.23 -14.38 21.92
CA PRO A 10 -10.70 -13.26 21.17
C PRO A 10 -10.28 -12.22 22.20
N ARG A 11 -8.97 -12.00 22.32
CA ARG A 11 -8.43 -10.90 23.11
C ARG A 11 -9.25 -9.69 22.69
N LEU A 12 -9.87 -8.99 23.65
CA LEU A 12 -10.56 -7.72 23.46
C LEU A 12 -9.56 -6.74 22.82
N GLY A 13 -9.40 -6.88 21.51
CA GLY A 13 -8.40 -6.22 20.73
C GLY A 13 -8.74 -4.75 20.77
N ARG A 14 -7.74 -3.95 21.13
CA ARG A 14 -7.80 -2.50 21.05
C ARG A 14 -8.37 -2.16 19.66
N ARG A 15 -9.64 -1.73 19.58
CA ARG A 15 -10.25 -1.33 18.30
C ARG A 15 -9.34 -0.26 17.72
N TRP A 16 -8.76 -0.52 16.56
CA TRP A 16 -7.89 0.47 15.95
C TRP A 16 -8.74 1.72 15.66
N LYS A 17 -8.20 2.88 16.01
CA LYS A 17 -8.78 4.18 15.67
C LYS A 17 -7.87 4.83 14.64
N PRO A 18 -8.39 5.26 13.46
CA PRO A 18 -7.62 6.05 12.52
C PRO A 18 -7.01 7.28 13.19
N LEU A 19 -5.81 7.67 12.75
CA LEU A 19 -5.17 8.93 13.10
C LEU A 19 -6.04 10.10 12.65
N ASN A 20 -6.05 11.15 13.47
CA ASN A 20 -6.74 12.37 13.14
C ASN A 20 -5.81 13.29 12.32
N PHE A 21 -6.21 13.60 11.09
CA PHE A 21 -5.50 14.52 10.19
C PHE A 21 -6.14 15.92 10.14
N SER A 22 -6.99 16.27 11.10
CA SER A 22 -7.56 17.62 11.25
C SER A 22 -6.46 18.63 11.58
N ASN A 23 -5.80 19.15 10.56
CA ASN A 23 -4.90 20.30 10.68
C ASN A 23 -5.50 21.47 9.90
N PRO A 24 -6.03 22.50 10.57
CA PRO A 24 -6.60 23.68 9.90
C PRO A 24 -5.54 24.50 9.16
N ASN A 25 -4.25 24.36 9.52
CA ASN A 25 -3.14 25.05 8.87
C ASN A 25 -2.62 24.31 7.63
N PHE A 26 -3.28 23.23 7.20
CA PHE A 26 -2.90 22.51 6.00
C PHE A 26 -3.37 23.25 4.75
N VAL A 27 -2.41 23.76 3.96
CA VAL A 27 -2.67 24.42 2.68
C VAL A 27 -3.25 23.39 1.72
N ARG A 28 -4.48 23.63 1.24
CA ARG A 28 -5.12 22.80 0.22
C ARG A 28 -4.82 23.38 -1.15
N ILE A 29 -4.19 22.58 -1.99
CA ILE A 29 -4.01 22.91 -3.40
C ILE A 29 -5.39 22.75 -4.07
N PRO A 30 -5.88 23.77 -4.81
CA PRO A 30 -7.13 23.64 -5.57
C PRO A 30 -7.04 22.56 -6.64
N GLU A 31 -8.15 21.86 -6.91
CA GLU A 31 -8.17 20.74 -7.88
C GLU A 31 -7.81 21.14 -9.32
N TYR A 32 -7.94 22.43 -9.68
CA TYR A 32 -7.55 22.94 -10.99
C TYR A 32 -6.05 23.24 -11.12
N HIS A 33 -5.31 23.24 -10.00
CA HIS A 33 -3.89 23.55 -9.98
C HIS A 33 -3.09 22.26 -10.17
N LYS A 34 -2.55 22.08 -11.37
CA LYS A 34 -1.72 20.92 -11.72
C LYS A 34 -0.39 20.96 -10.97
N ILE A 35 0.01 19.83 -10.40
CA ILE A 35 1.36 19.64 -9.84
C ILE A 35 2.34 19.23 -10.94
N GLU A 36 3.65 19.28 -10.66
CA GLU A 36 4.72 18.97 -11.62
C GLU A 36 4.46 17.66 -12.39
N GLU A 37 4.09 16.59 -11.68
CA GLU A 37 3.85 15.28 -12.26
C GLU A 37 2.65 15.25 -13.22
N GLU A 38 1.67 16.12 -13.02
CA GLU A 38 0.48 16.26 -13.88
C GLU A 38 0.73 17.17 -15.09
N THR A 39 1.87 17.86 -15.14
CA THR A 39 2.31 18.66 -16.29
C THR A 39 3.12 17.87 -17.31
N LEU A 40 3.50 16.63 -16.98
CA LEU A 40 4.21 15.75 -17.90
C LEU A 40 3.34 15.47 -19.14
N PRO A 41 3.91 15.49 -20.36
CA PRO A 41 3.15 15.35 -21.61
C PRO A 41 2.41 14.01 -21.71
N ASP A 42 2.95 12.98 -21.05
CA ASP A 42 2.44 11.61 -21.09
C ASP A 42 1.51 11.31 -19.89
N TYR A 43 1.19 12.33 -19.09
CA TYR A 43 0.33 12.16 -17.93
C TYR A 43 -1.13 11.98 -18.35
N ILE A 44 -1.67 10.79 -18.06
CA ILE A 44 -3.08 10.46 -18.26
C ILE A 44 -3.72 10.23 -16.89
N ALA A 45 -4.53 11.19 -16.43
CA ALA A 45 -5.13 11.18 -15.08
C ALA A 45 -5.92 9.90 -14.77
N SER A 46 -6.60 9.32 -15.77
CA SER A 46 -7.38 8.09 -15.60
C SER A 46 -6.51 6.88 -15.24
N CYS A 47 -5.24 6.88 -15.63
CA CYS A 47 -4.31 5.79 -15.31
C CYS A 47 -3.89 5.79 -13.83
N TYR A 48 -4.02 6.91 -13.11
CA TYR A 48 -3.56 7.04 -11.73
C TYR A 48 -4.68 6.82 -10.71
N TYR A 49 -4.32 6.22 -9.57
CA TYR A 49 -5.24 6.09 -8.45
C TYR A 49 -5.23 7.38 -7.61
N SER A 50 -6.26 8.20 -7.78
CA SER A 50 -6.46 9.39 -6.93
C SER A 50 -6.75 8.96 -5.49
N THR A 51 -6.01 9.55 -4.55
CA THR A 51 -6.19 9.30 -3.13
C THR A 51 -5.92 10.56 -2.31
N ARG A 52 -6.36 10.55 -1.05
CA ARG A 52 -6.26 11.69 -0.13
C ARG A 52 -5.48 11.31 1.12
N ILE A 53 -4.73 12.26 1.67
CA ILE A 53 -4.13 12.09 3.00
C ILE A 53 -5.24 11.81 4.01
N GLY A 54 -5.03 10.80 4.85
CA GLY A 54 -6.00 10.30 5.81
C GLY A 54 -6.97 9.26 5.26
N ALA A 55 -7.00 9.00 3.95
CA ALA A 55 -7.84 7.95 3.37
C ALA A 55 -7.46 6.58 3.94
N VAL A 56 -8.49 5.77 4.22
CA VAL A 56 -8.35 4.46 4.85
C VAL A 56 -8.75 3.38 3.84
N SER A 57 -7.84 2.44 3.57
CA SER A 57 -8.10 1.26 2.74
C SER A 57 -7.44 0.04 3.35
N SER A 58 -8.18 -1.08 3.46
CA SER A 58 -7.68 -2.38 3.94
C SER A 58 -6.76 -2.28 5.18
N ARG A 59 -7.26 -1.64 6.24
CA ARG A 59 -6.54 -1.39 7.52
C ARG A 59 -5.23 -0.59 7.37
N ARG A 60 -5.12 0.24 6.35
CA ARG A 60 -4.04 1.20 6.15
C ARG A 60 -4.63 2.59 6.06
N GLN A 61 -3.97 3.55 6.68
CA GLN A 61 -4.32 4.95 6.56
C GLN A 61 -3.17 5.71 5.95
N ILE A 62 -3.44 6.40 4.85
CA ILE A 62 -2.44 7.17 4.11
C ILE A 62 -2.05 8.39 4.94
N GLY A 63 -0.75 8.61 5.13
CA GLY A 63 -0.22 9.72 5.92
C GLY A 63 0.45 10.79 5.08
N ILE A 64 1.40 10.39 4.22
CA ILE A 64 2.21 11.33 3.43
C ILE A 64 2.35 10.79 2.01
N TRP A 65 2.25 11.67 1.02
CA TRP A 65 2.60 11.36 -0.36
C TRP A 65 4.09 11.61 -0.59
N ILE A 66 4.77 10.65 -1.23
CA ILE A 66 6.18 10.69 -1.57
C ILE A 66 6.28 10.56 -3.09
N TYR A 67 7.20 11.33 -3.68
CA TYR A 67 7.51 11.35 -5.12
C TYR A 67 7.52 9.94 -5.76
N LEU A 68 7.12 9.84 -7.04
CA LEU A 68 7.02 8.60 -7.84
C LEU A 68 5.99 7.56 -7.36
N ASN A 69 4.75 8.00 -7.08
CA ASN A 69 3.61 7.12 -6.73
C ASN A 69 3.84 6.27 -5.46
N ARG A 70 4.63 6.78 -4.51
CA ARG A 70 4.85 6.14 -3.22
C ARG A 70 4.16 6.94 -2.13
N MET A 71 3.68 6.26 -1.10
CA MET A 71 3.00 6.90 0.01
C MET A 71 3.45 6.25 1.30
N THR A 72 3.71 7.06 2.32
CA THR A 72 3.81 6.53 3.68
C THR A 72 2.40 6.33 4.21
N CYS A 73 2.10 5.12 4.67
CA CYS A 73 0.85 4.81 5.32
C CYS A 73 1.09 4.16 6.68
N THR A 74 0.17 4.40 7.59
CA THR A 74 0.10 3.67 8.86
C THR A 74 -0.68 2.39 8.62
N ARG A 75 -0.07 1.24 8.87
CA ARG A 75 -0.73 -0.08 8.81
C ARG A 75 -1.12 -0.51 10.21
N TYR A 76 -2.35 -0.99 10.37
CA TYR A 76 -2.87 -1.50 11.63
C TYR A 76 -2.87 -3.04 11.61
N ASN A 77 -2.18 -3.66 12.56
CA ASN A 77 -2.09 -5.12 12.72
C ASN A 77 -2.44 -5.54 14.15
N ASP A 78 -2.45 -6.85 14.40
CA ASP A 78 -2.84 -7.42 15.71
C ASP A 78 -1.85 -7.04 16.84
N SER A 79 -0.60 -6.70 16.49
CA SER A 79 0.44 -6.23 17.42
C SER A 79 0.43 -4.71 17.67
N GLY A 80 -0.29 -3.91 16.86
CA GLY A 80 -0.31 -2.46 17.00
C GLY A 80 -0.32 -1.68 15.67
N ARG A 81 0.50 -0.64 15.61
CA ARG A 81 0.61 0.29 14.47
C ARG A 81 2.02 0.26 13.94
N ASP A 82 2.16 0.02 12.64
CA ASP A 82 3.45 0.12 11.93
C ASP A 82 3.37 1.23 10.88
N TYR A 83 4.51 1.85 10.59
CA TYR A 83 4.66 2.72 9.42
C TYR A 83 5.20 1.90 8.26
N VAL A 84 4.50 1.95 7.12
CA VAL A 84 4.88 1.21 5.93
C VAL A 84 4.82 2.12 4.70
N ILE A 85 5.56 1.75 3.65
CA ILE A 85 5.43 2.39 2.36
C ILE A 85 4.41 1.61 1.53
N LEU A 86 3.39 2.31 1.05
CA LEU A 86 2.45 1.84 0.06
C LEU A 86 2.87 2.38 -1.31
N LYS A 87 3.08 1.50 -2.27
CA LYS A 87 3.26 1.85 -3.69
C LYS A 87 2.02 1.41 -4.44
N ILE A 88 1.31 2.36 -5.05
CA ILE A 88 0.16 2.07 -5.90
C ILE A 88 0.64 2.16 -7.35
N PHE A 89 0.29 1.17 -8.16
CA PHE A 89 0.63 1.16 -9.57
C PHE A 89 -0.49 1.85 -10.36
N ILE A 90 -0.14 2.33 -11.56
CA ILE A 90 -1.16 2.82 -12.50
C ILE A 90 -2.04 1.65 -12.95
N GLN A 91 -3.17 1.97 -13.58
CA GLN A 91 -4.14 1.01 -14.12
C GLN A 91 -3.45 -0.14 -14.87
N ALA A 92 -3.80 -1.37 -14.54
CA ALA A 92 -3.24 -2.58 -15.18
C ALA A 92 -3.39 -2.52 -16.71
N SER A 93 -4.57 -2.10 -17.20
CA SER A 93 -4.81 -1.95 -18.64
C SER A 93 -3.86 -0.96 -19.33
N SER A 94 -3.33 0.03 -18.59
CA SER A 94 -2.41 1.05 -19.10
C SER A 94 -0.94 0.62 -19.07
N LEU A 95 -0.60 -0.46 -18.37
CA LEU A 95 0.74 -1.06 -18.45
C LEU A 95 0.95 -1.80 -19.78
N GLY A 96 -0.13 -2.25 -20.44
CA GLY A 96 -0.04 -3.15 -21.59
C GLY A 96 0.15 -4.61 -21.15
N GLN A 97 -0.46 -5.54 -21.88
CA GLN A 97 -0.55 -6.96 -21.51
C GLN A 97 0.81 -7.64 -21.28
N GLN A 98 1.85 -7.18 -21.97
CA GLN A 98 3.21 -7.76 -21.89
C GLN A 98 3.94 -7.31 -20.61
N ILE A 99 3.73 -6.05 -20.19
CA ILE A 99 4.33 -5.47 -18.99
C ILE A 99 3.58 -5.92 -17.73
N ASP A 100 2.28 -6.21 -17.80
CA ASP A 100 1.52 -6.79 -16.68
C ASP A 100 2.05 -8.18 -16.27
N HIS A 101 2.40 -9.01 -17.26
CA HIS A 101 3.04 -10.30 -17.01
C HIS A 101 4.46 -10.13 -16.48
N GLU A 102 5.26 -9.25 -17.07
CA GLU A 102 6.62 -9.01 -16.59
C GLU A 102 6.64 -8.38 -15.20
N LEU A 103 5.77 -7.42 -14.88
CA LEU A 103 5.71 -6.85 -13.54
C LEU A 103 5.13 -7.82 -12.52
N ASN A 104 4.16 -8.68 -12.86
CA ASN A 104 3.77 -9.75 -11.93
C ASN A 104 4.90 -10.77 -11.73
N ILE A 105 5.57 -11.18 -12.80
CA ILE A 105 6.69 -12.13 -12.76
C ILE A 105 7.86 -11.52 -11.97
N TYR A 106 8.35 -10.33 -12.31
CA TYR A 106 9.45 -9.67 -11.62
C TYR A 106 9.06 -9.32 -10.18
N ARG A 107 7.88 -8.73 -9.92
CA ARG A 107 7.48 -8.32 -8.57
C ARG A 107 7.28 -9.52 -7.66
N LEU A 108 6.36 -10.42 -8.00
CA LEU A 108 6.05 -11.54 -7.12
C LEU A 108 7.21 -12.52 -7.04
N ASN A 109 7.92 -12.82 -8.14
CA ASN A 109 9.03 -13.78 -8.06
C ASN A 109 10.25 -13.22 -7.35
N ILE A 110 10.61 -11.94 -7.50
CA ILE A 110 11.73 -11.36 -6.75
C ILE A 110 11.39 -11.36 -5.25
N TYR A 111 10.22 -10.87 -4.87
CA TYR A 111 9.86 -10.83 -3.45
C TYR A 111 9.66 -12.22 -2.85
N ARG A 112 9.10 -13.18 -3.61
CA ARG A 112 8.98 -14.57 -3.18
C ARG A 112 10.34 -15.25 -3.03
N ARG A 113 11.30 -14.97 -3.93
CA ARG A 113 12.69 -15.46 -3.79
C ARG A 113 13.36 -14.88 -2.54
N ILE A 114 13.14 -13.60 -2.24
CA ILE A 114 13.64 -12.98 -1.01
C ILE A 114 12.98 -13.61 0.22
N GLU A 115 11.68 -13.88 0.17
CA GLU A 115 10.96 -14.53 1.27
C GLU A 115 11.46 -15.96 1.52
N GLN A 116 11.71 -16.71 0.44
CA GLN A 116 12.27 -18.07 0.43
C GLN A 116 13.76 -18.14 0.77
N SER A 117 14.48 -17.02 0.71
CA SER A 117 15.88 -16.99 1.12
C SER A 117 16.04 -17.38 2.60
N PRO A 118 17.21 -17.86 3.03
CA PRO A 118 17.46 -18.15 4.44
C PRO A 118 17.19 -16.92 5.32
N LYS A 119 16.55 -17.11 6.49
CA LYS A 119 16.29 -16.02 7.43
C LYS A 119 17.58 -15.39 7.96
N ASP A 120 18.62 -16.21 8.08
CA ASP A 120 19.92 -15.80 8.63
C ASP A 120 20.88 -15.27 7.53
N HIS A 121 20.39 -15.05 6.31
CA HIS A 121 21.23 -14.52 5.24
C HIS A 121 21.60 -13.05 5.56
N PRO A 122 22.88 -12.68 5.64
CA PRO A 122 23.31 -11.35 6.10
C PRO A 122 22.84 -10.20 5.20
N GLY A 123 22.62 -10.49 3.91
CA GLY A 123 22.08 -9.52 2.96
C GLY A 123 20.55 -9.37 2.98
N ARG A 124 19.81 -10.17 3.76
CA ARG A 124 18.33 -10.16 3.73
C ARG A 124 17.78 -8.81 4.21
N ASP A 125 18.34 -8.29 5.30
CA ASP A 125 17.92 -7.01 5.87
C ASP A 125 18.37 -5.80 5.02
N ALA A 126 19.32 -6.01 4.10
CA ALA A 126 19.75 -4.99 3.14
C ALA A 126 18.77 -4.82 1.97
N VAL A 127 17.81 -5.73 1.80
CA VAL A 127 16.82 -5.68 0.71
C VAL A 127 15.45 -5.29 1.26
N ARG A 128 14.78 -4.34 0.60
CA ARG A 128 13.41 -3.95 0.95
C ARG A 128 12.46 -5.13 0.76
N MET A 129 11.74 -5.50 1.82
CA MET A 129 10.74 -6.57 1.78
C MET A 129 9.37 -6.06 1.35
N LEU A 130 8.66 -6.86 0.55
CA LEU A 130 7.23 -6.69 0.31
C LEU A 130 6.46 -7.29 1.48
N LEU A 131 5.68 -6.45 2.17
CA LEU A 131 4.90 -6.88 3.33
C LEU A 131 3.55 -7.49 2.94
N ASP A 132 2.94 -6.97 1.89
CA ASP A 132 1.61 -7.37 1.42
C ASP A 132 1.40 -6.87 -0.01
N ASN A 133 0.48 -7.50 -0.74
CA ASN A 133 0.00 -7.02 -2.02
C ASN A 133 -1.51 -7.30 -2.16
N PHE A 134 -2.22 -6.34 -2.70
CA PHE A 134 -3.66 -6.45 -2.95
C PHE A 134 -4.02 -5.58 -4.16
N TYR A 135 -5.17 -5.88 -4.76
CA TYR A 135 -5.75 -5.06 -5.81
C TYR A 135 -6.75 -4.06 -5.21
N ILE A 136 -6.80 -2.87 -5.80
CA ILE A 136 -7.84 -1.88 -5.54
C ILE A 136 -8.81 -1.90 -6.71
N GLU A 137 -10.03 -2.36 -6.45
CA GLU A 137 -11.07 -2.44 -7.48
C GLU A 137 -11.66 -1.05 -7.77
N ARG A 138 -11.68 -0.67 -9.05
CA ARG A 138 -12.46 0.45 -9.58
C ARG A 138 -13.48 -0.07 -10.60
N PRO A 139 -14.56 0.69 -10.88
CA PRO A 139 -15.58 0.25 -11.83
C PRO A 139 -15.05 -0.03 -13.25
N GLN A 140 -13.93 0.62 -13.64
CA GLN A 140 -13.36 0.51 -14.97
C GLN A 140 -12.10 -0.37 -15.04
N ASP A 141 -11.32 -0.48 -13.96
CA ASP A 141 -10.07 -1.25 -13.93
C ASP A 141 -9.59 -1.53 -12.50
N LYS A 142 -8.51 -2.30 -12.34
CA LYS A 142 -7.84 -2.59 -11.07
C LYS A 142 -6.49 -1.85 -11.00
N HIS A 143 -6.12 -1.50 -9.78
CA HIS A 143 -4.80 -0.94 -9.41
C HIS A 143 -4.09 -1.84 -8.40
#